data_AF-A0A554X7Y0-F1
#
_entry.id   AF-A0A554X7Y0-F1
#
_cell.length_a   1.000
_cell.length_b   1.000
_cell.length_c   1.000
_cell.angle_alpha   90.00
_cell.angle_beta   90.00
_cell.angle_gamma   90.00
#
_symmetry.space_group_name_H-M   'P 1'
#
loop_
_entity.id
_entity.type
_entity.pdbx_description
1 polymer ?
#
loop_
_entity_poly.entity_id
_entity_poly.type
_entity_poly.pdbx_seq_one_letter_code
_entity_poly.pdbx_strand_id
1 'polypeptide(L)'
;MKKVPFGGGWVAAMAGWGLLDADTRRPIDPVALVTDEKIEMSPWEIQDVAVQVVRDHLENKGFKLMSWHSDPEVFPSIWFVGKSKGPEWVVVRPAIFPADYAERPDNWQEIAASCANISTIGHFASVVLINFDALLSVDEIFDSESEEPVPLWRGCRFDVAFEGLE
;
A
#
# COMPACT_ATOMS: atom_id res chain seq x y z
N MET A 1 -35.70 35.94 29.20
CA MET A 1 -35.11 34.58 29.13
C MET A 1 -34.43 34.42 27.77
N LYS A 2 -33.12 34.16 27.75
CA LYS A 2 -32.32 34.00 26.53
C LYS A 2 -32.68 32.68 25.85
N LYS A 3 -32.97 32.71 24.54
CA LYS A 3 -33.11 31.50 23.71
C LYS A 3 -31.71 30.87 23.55
N VAL A 4 -31.54 29.65 24.05
CA VAL A 4 -30.31 28.86 23.85
C VAL A 4 -30.38 28.27 22.44
N PRO A 5 -29.38 28.46 21.58
CA PRO A 5 -29.35 27.80 20.28
C PRO A 5 -29.12 26.30 20.51
N PHE A 6 -30.01 25.45 20.00
CA PHE A 6 -29.73 24.02 19.87
C PHE A 6 -28.68 23.84 18.77
N GLY A 7 -27.40 23.98 19.14
CA GLY A 7 -26.30 23.35 18.41
C GLY A 7 -26.29 21.87 18.75
N GLY A 8 -27.24 21.11 18.20
CA GLY A 8 -27.32 19.68 18.44
C GLY A 8 -26.13 18.98 17.80
N GLY A 9 -25.19 18.51 18.63
CA GLY A 9 -24.12 17.63 18.16
C GLY A 9 -24.70 16.34 17.56
N TRP A 10 -23.95 15.68 16.70
CA TRP A 10 -24.33 14.36 16.22
C TRP A 10 -24.42 13.40 17.42
N VAL A 11 -25.55 12.71 17.53
CA VAL A 11 -25.78 11.66 18.52
C VAL A 11 -26.22 10.42 17.76
N ALA A 12 -25.60 9.28 18.06
CA ALA A 12 -26.03 8.01 17.52
C ALA A 12 -27.50 7.75 17.85
N ALA A 13 -28.27 7.26 16.87
CA ALA A 13 -29.69 6.96 17.08
C ALA A 13 -29.93 5.83 18.09
N MET A 14 -28.92 5.01 18.36
CA MET A 14 -28.95 3.91 19.32
C MET A 14 -27.89 4.08 20.40
N ALA A 15 -28.17 3.52 21.58
CA ALA A 15 -27.25 3.51 22.71
C ALA A 15 -25.94 2.74 22.39
N GLY A 16 -24.89 3.02 23.18
CA GLY A 16 -23.56 2.46 22.94
C GLY A 16 -22.87 3.13 21.74
N TRP A 17 -22.28 2.33 20.85
CA TRP A 17 -21.59 2.81 19.66
C TRP A 17 -22.52 3.21 18.51
N GLY A 18 -23.83 2.91 18.61
CA GLY A 18 -24.77 3.14 17.52
C GLY A 18 -24.59 2.22 16.31
N LEU A 19 -23.78 1.16 16.44
CA LEU A 19 -23.48 0.20 15.38
C LEU A 19 -24.36 -1.04 15.50
N LEU A 20 -24.81 -1.55 14.35
CA LEU A 20 -25.57 -2.78 14.26
C LEU A 20 -24.86 -3.75 13.33
N ASP A 21 -24.87 -5.02 13.73
CA ASP A 21 -24.48 -6.13 12.87
C ASP A 21 -25.40 -6.20 11.65
N ALA A 22 -24.82 -6.31 10.45
CA ALA A 22 -25.55 -6.21 9.19
C ALA A 22 -26.57 -7.35 9.01
N ASP A 23 -26.23 -8.55 9.48
CA ASP A 23 -27.05 -9.76 9.32
C ASP A 23 -28.07 -9.88 10.45
N THR A 24 -27.62 -9.76 11.70
CA THR A 24 -28.44 -10.03 12.89
C THR A 24 -29.19 -8.80 13.41
N ARG A 25 -28.81 -7.60 12.95
CA ARG A 25 -29.32 -6.30 13.45
C ARG A 25 -29.18 -6.12 14.96
N ARG A 26 -28.22 -6.79 15.57
CA ARG A 26 -27.92 -6.65 17.00
C ARG A 26 -26.88 -5.56 17.22
N PRO A 27 -26.92 -4.84 18.36
CA PRO A 27 -25.86 -3.90 18.72
C PRO A 27 -24.49 -4.55 18.72
N ILE A 28 -23.52 -3.90 18.08
CA ILE A 28 -22.12 -4.30 18.12
C ILE A 28 -21.38 -3.42 19.13
N ASP A 29 -20.55 -4.06 19.95
CA ASP A 29 -19.47 -3.41 20.68
C ASP A 29 -18.13 -3.74 20.00
N PRO A 30 -17.54 -2.80 19.25
CA PRO A 30 -16.27 -3.04 18.55
C PRO A 30 -15.14 -3.44 19.48
N VAL A 31 -15.13 -2.95 20.73
CA VAL A 31 -14.08 -3.27 21.71
C VAL A 31 -14.11 -4.75 22.06
N ALA A 32 -15.30 -5.35 22.16
CA ALA A 32 -15.47 -6.78 22.41
C ALA A 32 -15.11 -7.66 21.20
N LEU A 33 -14.98 -7.07 20.00
CA LEU A 33 -14.58 -7.77 18.77
C LEU A 33 -13.07 -7.67 18.49
N VAL A 34 -12.32 -6.89 19.28
CA VAL A 34 -10.86 -6.81 19.12
C VAL A 34 -10.24 -8.14 19.51
N THR A 35 -9.45 -8.70 18.62
CA THR A 35 -8.65 -9.91 18.85
C THR A 35 -7.18 -9.61 18.61
N ASP A 36 -6.30 -10.42 19.22
CA ASP A 36 -4.86 -10.42 18.92
C ASP A 36 -4.54 -11.31 17.70
N GLU A 37 -5.54 -11.65 16.90
CA GLU A 37 -5.37 -12.46 15.70
C GLU A 37 -4.54 -11.69 14.67
N LYS A 38 -3.43 -12.30 14.23
CA LYS A 38 -2.62 -11.74 13.15
C LYS A 38 -3.37 -11.96 11.83
N ILE A 39 -3.78 -10.85 11.20
CA ILE A 39 -4.43 -10.87 9.89
C ILE A 39 -3.39 -10.56 8.82
N GLU A 40 -3.19 -11.50 7.91
CA GLU A 40 -2.26 -11.33 6.79
C GLU A 40 -2.71 -10.20 5.86
N MET A 41 -1.76 -9.40 5.37
CA MET A 41 -2.03 -8.38 4.36
C MET A 41 -2.34 -9.03 3.02
N SER A 42 -3.42 -8.56 2.38
CA SER A 42 -3.77 -8.98 1.04
C SER A 42 -2.76 -8.45 -0.01
N PRO A 43 -2.68 -9.06 -1.20
CA PRO A 43 -1.84 -8.56 -2.29
C PRO A 43 -2.13 -7.09 -2.66
N TRP A 44 -3.38 -6.67 -2.54
CA TRP A 44 -3.80 -5.27 -2.76
C TRP A 44 -3.22 -4.31 -1.73
N GLU A 45 -3.20 -4.71 -0.46
CA GLU A 45 -2.61 -3.88 0.61
C GLU A 45 -1.09 -3.80 0.48
N ILE A 46 -0.45 -4.91 0.11
CA ILE A 46 0.99 -4.96 -0.16
C ILE A 46 1.35 -4.03 -1.33
N GLN A 47 0.57 -4.08 -2.42
CA GLN A 47 0.73 -3.19 -3.56
C GLN A 47 0.48 -1.72 -3.19
N ASP A 48 -0.54 -1.43 -2.39
CA ASP A 48 -0.87 -0.06 -1.94
C ASP A 48 0.27 0.55 -1.13
N VAL A 49 0.85 -0.22 -0.21
CA VAL A 49 2.04 0.19 0.55
C VAL A 49 3.20 0.51 -0.39
N ALA A 50 3.50 -0.37 -1.35
CA ALA A 50 4.58 -0.14 -2.30
C ALA A 50 4.35 1.12 -3.17
N VAL A 51 3.13 1.32 -3.66
CA VAL A 51 2.74 2.52 -4.41
C VAL A 51 2.87 3.77 -3.55
N GLN A 52 2.49 3.72 -2.27
CA GLN A 52 2.67 4.84 -1.34
C GLN A 52 4.15 5.19 -1.15
N VAL A 53 5.03 4.21 -0.93
CA VAL A 53 6.48 4.43 -0.80
C VAL A 53 7.04 5.19 -2.01
N VAL A 54 6.67 4.77 -3.22
CA VAL A 54 7.14 5.41 -4.46
C VAL A 54 6.56 6.82 -4.63
N ARG A 55 5.30 7.03 -4.27
CA ARG A 55 4.66 8.35 -4.28
C ARG A 55 5.36 9.31 -3.33
N ASP A 56 5.59 8.90 -2.10
CA ASP A 56 6.25 9.72 -1.08
C ASP A 56 7.67 10.09 -1.55
N HIS A 57 8.40 9.16 -2.18
CA HIS A 57 9.70 9.44 -2.79
C HIS A 57 9.64 10.46 -3.93
N LEU A 58 8.64 10.34 -4.83
CA LEU A 58 8.44 11.27 -5.94
C LEU A 58 8.12 12.67 -5.44
N GLU A 59 7.20 12.78 -4.47
CA GLU A 59 6.81 14.06 -3.86
C GLU A 59 7.97 14.71 -3.11
N ASN A 60 8.75 13.92 -2.35
CA ASN A 60 9.94 14.39 -1.64
C ASN A 60 11.04 14.90 -2.61
N LYS A 61 11.08 14.37 -3.84
CA LYS A 61 11.95 14.87 -4.91
C LYS A 61 11.37 16.11 -5.64
N GLY A 62 10.18 16.57 -5.25
CA GLY A 62 9.52 17.73 -5.81
C GLY A 62 8.78 17.47 -7.12
N PHE A 63 8.53 16.20 -7.47
CA PHE A 63 7.72 15.86 -8.63
C PHE A 63 6.24 16.02 -8.33
N LYS A 64 5.45 16.33 -9.38
CA LYS A 64 4.00 16.47 -9.26
C LYS A 64 3.32 15.17 -9.69
N LEU A 65 2.63 14.51 -8.76
CA LEU A 65 1.78 13.36 -9.08
C LEU A 65 0.57 13.80 -9.93
N MET A 66 0.18 12.95 -10.88
CA MET A 66 -1.01 13.13 -11.72
C MET A 66 -2.13 12.19 -11.28
N SER A 67 -1.82 10.89 -11.20
CA SER A 67 -2.75 9.85 -10.78
C SER A 67 -1.99 8.61 -10.32
N TRP A 68 -2.63 7.76 -9.51
CA TRP A 68 -2.09 6.47 -9.10
C TRP A 68 -3.24 5.48 -8.83
N HIS A 69 -2.93 4.19 -8.82
CA HIS A 69 -3.83 3.15 -8.33
C HIS A 69 -3.00 2.01 -7.70
N SER A 70 -3.67 1.17 -6.91
CA SER A 70 -3.03 0.11 -6.13
C SER A 70 -3.47 -1.29 -6.54
N ASP A 71 -4.22 -1.40 -7.64
CA ASP A 71 -4.51 -2.68 -8.30
C ASP A 71 -3.20 -3.33 -8.81
N PRO A 72 -2.83 -4.53 -8.31
CA PRO A 72 -1.62 -5.23 -8.74
C PRO A 72 -1.62 -5.67 -10.21
N GLU A 73 -2.78 -5.75 -10.85
CA GLU A 73 -2.96 -6.27 -12.21
C GLU A 73 -3.10 -5.15 -13.26
N VAL A 74 -3.21 -3.90 -12.84
CA VAL A 74 -3.32 -2.74 -13.74
C VAL A 74 -1.97 -2.04 -13.83
N PHE A 75 -1.59 -1.61 -15.04
CA PHE A 75 -0.36 -0.88 -15.28
C PHE A 75 -0.62 0.34 -16.16
N PRO A 76 0.10 1.46 -15.94
CA PRO A 76 1.11 1.69 -14.90
C PRO A 76 0.48 2.15 -13.57
N SER A 77 1.16 1.88 -12.46
CA SER A 77 0.66 2.17 -11.11
C SER A 77 0.63 3.67 -10.78
N ILE A 78 1.56 4.46 -11.33
CA ILE A 78 1.68 5.91 -11.06
C ILE A 78 1.94 6.69 -12.35
N TRP A 79 1.29 7.84 -12.46
CA TRP A 79 1.60 8.89 -13.43
C TRP A 79 2.06 10.15 -12.69
N PHE A 80 3.13 10.78 -13.17
CA PHE A 80 3.67 12.01 -12.60
C PHE A 80 4.27 12.92 -13.68
N VAL A 81 4.51 14.19 -13.36
CA VAL A 81 5.25 15.11 -14.23
C VAL A 81 6.73 14.97 -13.92
N GLY A 82 7.48 14.35 -14.82
CA GLY A 82 8.89 14.08 -14.62
C GLY A 82 9.82 15.17 -15.16
N LYS A 83 11.11 14.85 -15.26
CA LYS A 83 12.17 15.81 -15.65
C LYS A 83 12.02 16.28 -17.09
N SER A 84 11.37 15.47 -17.94
CA SER A 84 10.98 15.85 -19.30
C SER A 84 9.98 17.02 -19.36
N LYS A 85 9.41 17.43 -18.21
CA LYS A 85 8.27 18.35 -18.07
C LYS A 85 6.97 17.82 -18.70
N GLY A 86 6.96 16.56 -19.12
CA GLY A 86 5.79 15.84 -19.58
C GLY A 86 5.36 14.77 -18.58
N PRO A 87 4.25 14.08 -18.87
CA PRO A 87 3.86 12.89 -18.13
C PRO A 87 4.94 11.82 -18.24
N GLU A 88 5.24 11.15 -17.14
CA GLU A 88 6.07 9.95 -17.05
C GLU A 88 5.31 8.94 -16.18
N TRP A 89 5.52 7.65 -16.43
CA TRP A 89 4.79 6.59 -15.74
C TRP A 89 5.72 5.66 -14.98
N VAL A 90 5.21 5.04 -13.92
CA VAL A 90 5.94 4.08 -13.09
C VAL A 90 5.11 2.82 -12.92
N VAL A 91 5.74 1.67 -13.19
CA VAL A 91 5.22 0.37 -12.76
C VAL A 91 5.88 0.04 -11.42
N VAL A 92 5.05 -0.16 -10.40
CA VAL A 92 5.51 -0.49 -9.05
C VAL A 92 5.27 -1.97 -8.79
N ARG A 93 6.29 -2.69 -8.34
CA ARG A 93 6.18 -4.10 -7.94
C ARG A 93 6.74 -4.31 -6.54
N PRO A 94 5.96 -4.89 -5.62
CA PRO A 94 6.43 -5.28 -4.31
C PRO A 94 7.15 -6.63 -4.36
N ALA A 95 8.14 -6.80 -3.48
CA ALA A 95 8.70 -8.09 -3.08
C ALA A 95 8.65 -8.20 -1.55
N ILE A 96 8.63 -9.43 -1.03
CA ILE A 96 8.69 -9.69 0.42
C ILE A 96 9.98 -10.45 0.70
N PHE A 97 10.74 -9.97 1.69
CA PHE A 97 11.97 -10.63 2.14
C PHE A 97 11.69 -12.13 2.48
N PRO A 98 12.53 -13.08 2.02
CA PRO A 98 13.93 -12.93 1.63
C PRO A 98 14.20 -12.44 0.19
N ALA A 99 13.18 -12.24 -0.65
CA ALA A 99 13.40 -11.63 -1.95
C ALA A 99 13.91 -10.19 -1.80
N ASP A 100 15.06 -9.89 -2.42
CA ASP A 100 15.72 -8.58 -2.40
C ASP A 100 15.29 -7.69 -3.57
N TYR A 101 14.53 -8.24 -4.51
CA TYR A 101 14.11 -7.54 -5.72
C TYR A 101 12.80 -8.09 -6.28
N ALA A 102 11.94 -7.20 -6.77
CA ALA A 102 10.74 -7.56 -7.51
C ALA A 102 11.03 -7.53 -9.02
N GLU A 103 10.77 -8.63 -9.71
CA GLU A 103 10.98 -8.69 -11.15
C GLU A 103 10.02 -7.78 -11.93
N ARG A 104 10.53 -7.27 -13.06
CA ARG A 104 9.71 -6.52 -14.02
C ARG A 104 8.66 -7.45 -14.62
N PRO A 105 7.46 -6.94 -14.93
CA PRO A 105 6.45 -7.75 -15.59
C PRO A 105 6.92 -8.17 -17.00
N ASP A 106 6.68 -9.42 -17.37
CA ASP A 106 7.09 -10.00 -18.66
C ASP A 106 6.54 -9.23 -19.87
N ASN A 107 5.37 -8.62 -19.73
CA ASN A 107 4.69 -7.84 -20.77
C ASN A 107 5.08 -6.35 -20.79
N TRP A 108 6.28 -6.00 -20.31
CA TRP A 108 6.78 -4.62 -20.25
C TRP A 108 6.60 -3.83 -21.56
N GLN A 109 6.90 -4.45 -22.70
CA GLN A 109 6.79 -3.81 -24.01
C GLN A 109 5.35 -3.48 -24.37
N GLU A 110 4.39 -4.32 -23.97
CA GLU A 110 2.96 -4.08 -24.19
C GLU A 110 2.44 -2.94 -23.32
N ILE A 111 2.87 -2.90 -22.06
CA ILE A 111 2.57 -1.80 -21.13
C ILE A 111 3.10 -0.48 -21.71
N ALA A 112 4.36 -0.46 -22.15
CA ALA A 112 4.97 0.71 -22.75
C ALA A 112 4.23 1.16 -24.03
N ALA A 113 3.81 0.22 -24.88
CA ALA A 113 3.02 0.52 -26.08
C ALA A 113 1.64 1.11 -25.74
N SER A 114 0.97 0.59 -24.70
CA SER A 114 -0.30 1.12 -24.21
C SER A 114 -0.16 2.56 -23.67
N CYS A 115 0.94 2.83 -22.97
CA CYS A 115 1.24 4.13 -22.39
C CYS A 115 1.72 5.18 -23.41
N ALA A 116 2.22 4.74 -24.58
CA ALA A 116 2.85 5.61 -25.58
C ALA A 116 1.95 6.75 -26.09
N ASN A 117 0.63 6.61 -25.99
CA ASN A 117 -0.32 7.67 -26.32
C ASN A 117 -0.21 8.89 -25.38
N ILE A 118 0.29 8.69 -24.16
CA ILE A 118 0.45 9.74 -23.13
C ILE A 118 1.94 10.06 -22.93
N SER A 119 2.78 9.02 -22.82
CA SER A 119 4.23 9.16 -22.65
C SER A 119 5.00 7.91 -23.04
N THR A 120 6.18 8.12 -23.62
CA THR A 120 7.15 7.06 -23.94
C THR A 120 8.19 6.87 -22.84
N ILE A 121 8.12 7.62 -21.74
CA ILE A 121 9.07 7.56 -20.63
C ILE A 121 8.42 6.79 -19.49
N GLY A 122 8.86 5.55 -19.32
CA GLY A 122 8.43 4.65 -18.25
C GLY A 122 9.58 4.30 -17.33
N HIS A 123 9.26 4.15 -16.05
CA HIS A 123 10.17 3.78 -15.00
C HIS A 123 9.69 2.52 -14.28
N PHE A 124 10.63 1.78 -13.69
CA PHE A 124 10.32 0.66 -12.83
C PHE A 124 10.69 0.97 -11.37
N ALA A 125 9.87 0.48 -10.44
CA ALA A 125 10.13 0.59 -9.01
C ALA A 125 9.93 -0.77 -8.33
N SER A 126 11.03 -1.38 -7.91
CA SER A 126 11.02 -2.54 -7.01
C SER A 126 10.99 -2.06 -5.56
N VAL A 127 9.99 -2.47 -4.79
CA VAL A 127 9.86 -2.11 -3.37
C VAL A 127 9.86 -3.39 -2.54
N VAL A 128 10.88 -3.56 -1.71
CA VAL A 128 10.98 -4.73 -0.83
C VAL A 128 10.38 -4.39 0.53
N LEU A 129 9.45 -5.22 0.98
CA LEU A 129 8.86 -5.14 2.30
C LEU A 129 9.44 -6.24 3.20
N ILE A 130 9.85 -5.85 4.40
CA ILE A 130 10.57 -6.73 5.32
C ILE A 130 9.76 -6.85 6.60
N ASN A 131 9.31 -8.07 6.92
CA ASN A 131 8.66 -8.32 8.19
C ASN A 131 9.66 -8.08 9.34
N PHE A 132 9.26 -7.31 10.35
CA PHE A 132 10.11 -7.03 11.51
C PHE A 132 10.47 -8.29 12.32
N ASP A 133 9.55 -9.26 12.44
CA ASP A 133 9.80 -10.53 13.12
C ASP A 133 10.88 -11.34 12.37
N ALA A 134 10.91 -11.26 11.03
CA ALA A 134 11.94 -11.89 10.21
C ALA A 134 13.33 -11.26 10.40
N LEU A 135 13.40 -9.95 10.71
CA LEU A 135 14.65 -9.26 11.03
C LEU A 135 15.24 -9.66 12.38
N LEU A 136 14.40 -10.05 13.34
CA LEU A 136 14.84 -10.50 14.67
C LEU A 136 15.38 -11.93 14.67
N SER A 137 15.02 -12.74 13.68
CA SER A 137 15.60 -14.06 13.46
C SER A 137 16.94 -14.04 12.71
N VAL A 138 17.40 -12.87 12.22
CA VAL A 138 18.60 -12.74 11.35
C VAL A 138 19.91 -13.17 12.03
N ASP A 139 19.96 -13.29 13.36
CA ASP A 139 21.10 -13.91 14.05
C ASP A 139 21.29 -15.41 13.70
N GLU A 140 20.30 -16.06 13.05
CA GLU A 140 20.37 -17.44 12.53
C GLU A 140 20.35 -17.55 10.99
N ILE A 141 20.26 -16.44 10.23
CA ILE A 141 19.93 -16.43 8.78
C ILE A 141 21.15 -16.05 7.92
N PHE A 142 22.12 -16.95 7.85
CA PHE A 142 23.07 -16.99 6.72
C PHE A 142 22.96 -18.32 5.97
N ASP A 143 21.77 -18.92 5.91
CA ASP A 143 21.55 -20.09 5.07
C ASP A 143 20.25 -20.03 4.27
N SER A 144 20.45 -19.89 2.96
CA SER A 144 19.61 -20.37 1.85
C SER A 144 18.48 -19.50 1.31
N GLU A 145 18.57 -19.30 0.00
CA GLU A 145 17.61 -18.78 -0.98
C GLU A 145 16.28 -19.57 -1.06
N SER A 146 15.89 -20.29 0.00
CA SER A 146 14.82 -21.30 0.00
C SER A 146 13.83 -21.16 1.17
N GLU A 147 13.92 -20.13 1.99
CA GLU A 147 12.90 -19.89 3.04
C GLU A 147 11.69 -19.17 2.44
N GLU A 148 10.49 -19.70 2.71
CA GLU A 148 9.25 -19.02 2.33
C GLU A 148 9.18 -17.65 3.05
N PRO A 149 8.78 -16.57 2.35
CA PRO A 149 8.74 -15.25 2.94
C PRO A 149 7.76 -15.21 4.12
N VAL A 150 8.20 -14.62 5.23
CA VAL A 150 7.33 -14.41 6.38
C VAL A 150 6.23 -13.40 5.99
N PRO A 151 4.94 -13.76 6.09
CA PRO A 151 3.85 -12.88 5.65
C PRO A 151 3.83 -11.57 6.42
N LEU A 152 3.30 -10.50 5.81
CA LEU A 152 3.10 -9.22 6.49
C LEU A 152 1.74 -9.20 7.18
N TRP A 153 1.71 -8.64 8.40
CA TRP A 153 0.51 -8.61 9.23
C TRP A 153 -0.05 -7.19 9.34
N ARG A 154 -1.37 -7.04 9.18
CA ARG A 154 -2.05 -5.75 9.31
C ARG A 154 -1.79 -5.13 10.69
N GLY A 155 -1.46 -3.85 10.70
CA GLY A 155 -1.20 -3.10 11.94
C GLY A 155 0.12 -3.45 12.64
N CYS A 156 0.89 -4.40 12.11
CA CYS A 156 2.23 -4.70 12.60
C CYS A 156 3.28 -3.87 11.85
N ARG A 157 4.42 -3.68 12.50
CA ARG A 157 5.56 -3.00 11.90
C ARG A 157 6.21 -3.88 10.83
N PHE A 158 6.59 -3.25 9.73
CA PHE A 158 7.51 -3.77 8.73
C PHE A 158 8.49 -2.66 8.35
N ASP A 159 9.63 -3.02 7.80
CA ASP A 159 10.60 -2.09 7.23
C ASP A 159 10.54 -2.16 5.70
N VAL A 160 11.04 -1.12 5.02
CA VAL A 160 10.96 -0.98 3.57
C VAL A 160 12.36 -0.73 3.01
N ALA A 161 12.74 -1.48 1.98
CA ALA A 161 13.91 -1.19 1.16
C ALA A 161 13.47 -0.78 -0.26
N PHE A 162 13.90 0.42 -0.65
CA PHE A 162 13.58 1.01 -1.96
C PHE A 162 14.76 1.89 -2.42
N GLU A 163 15.37 1.54 -3.54
CA GLU A 163 16.57 2.22 -4.04
C GLU A 163 16.28 3.38 -4.99
N GLY A 164 15.06 3.43 -5.54
CA GLY A 164 14.61 4.48 -6.44
C GLY A 164 13.99 3.95 -7.72
N LEU A 165 13.92 4.83 -8.71
CA LEU A 165 13.33 4.52 -10.02
C LEU A 165 14.44 4.12 -11.00
N GLU A 166 14.15 3.09 -11.79
CA GLU A 166 15.00 2.58 -12.88
C GLU A 166 14.46 2.93 -14.28
#